data_AF-A0A3V3VPC8-F1
#
_entry.id   AF-A0A3V3VPC8-F1
#
_cell.length_a   1.000
_cell.length_b   1.000
_cell.length_c   1.000
_cell.angle_alpha   90.00
_cell.angle_beta   90.00
_cell.angle_gamma   90.00
#
_symmetry.space_group_name_H-M   'P 1'
#
loop_
_entity.id
_entity.type
_entity.pdbx_description
1 polymer ?
#
loop_
_entity_poly.entity_id
_entity_poly.type
_entity_poly.pdbx_seq_one_letter_code
_entity_poly.pdbx_strand_id
1 'polypeptide(L)' 'MRYQENLKTKCVTQLPRLKGTTGKDAAELLNAYLEIYGQCAARHNQLIDEINRRESLLYGKN' A
#
# COMPACT_ATOMS: atom_id res chain seq x y z
N MET A 1 11.91 15.57 -12.47
CA MET A 1 11.62 14.13 -12.68
C MET A 1 10.16 13.89 -12.33
N ARG A 2 9.34 13.26 -13.19
CA ARG A 2 7.91 13.04 -12.94
C ARG A 2 7.69 11.62 -12.42
N TYR A 3 6.96 11.47 -11.32
CA TYR A 3 6.52 10.16 -10.80
C TYR A 3 5.11 9.86 -11.31
N GLN A 4 4.74 8.58 -11.38
CA GLN A 4 3.34 8.23 -11.59
C GLN A 4 2.51 8.72 -10.40
N GLU A 5 1.36 9.34 -10.65
CA GLU A 5 0.53 9.93 -9.60
C GLU A 5 0.04 8.90 -8.57
N ASN A 6 -0.17 7.66 -9.00
CA ASN A 6 -0.51 6.56 -8.10
C ASN A 6 0.58 6.33 -7.04
N LEU A 7 1.87 6.44 -7.37
CA LEU A 7 2.97 6.27 -6.41
C LEU A 7 3.01 7.35 -5.34
N LYS A 8 2.44 8.53 -5.62
CA LYS A 8 2.36 9.65 -4.68
C LYS A 8 1.15 9.53 -3.74
N THR A 9 0.27 8.57 -3.99
CA THR A 9 -0.94 8.36 -3.20
C THR A 9 -0.61 7.60 -1.92
N LYS A 10 -0.78 8.27 -0.79
CA LYS A 10 -0.54 7.67 0.54
C LYS A 10 -1.48 6.50 0.80
N CYS A 11 -1.03 5.61 1.67
CA CYS A 11 -1.90 4.63 2.30
C CYS A 11 -2.91 5.30 3.22
N VAL A 12 -4.06 4.66 3.41
CA VAL A 12 -5.02 5.08 4.43
C VAL A 12 -4.35 5.03 5.79
N THR A 13 -4.47 6.11 6.55
CA THR A 13 -3.90 6.23 7.90
C THR A 13 -4.93 5.96 8.98
N GLN A 14 -6.20 6.20 8.67
CA GLN A 14 -7.31 5.86 9.53
C GLN A 14 -7.79 4.45 9.21
N LEU A 15 -7.49 3.51 10.10
CA LEU A 15 -7.92 2.12 9.96
C LEU A 15 -9.32 1.93 10.51
N PRO A 16 -10.13 1.05 9.89
CA PRO A 16 -11.44 0.68 10.43
C PRO A 16 -11.26 0.04 11.80
N ARG A 17 -12.20 0.30 12.70
CA ARG A 17 -12.24 -0.29 14.03
C ARG A 17 -13.30 -1.38 14.11
N LEU A 18 -13.08 -2.32 15.01
CA LEU A 18 -14.08 -3.31 15.37
C LEU A 18 -15.33 -2.60 15.92
N LYS A 19 -16.51 -2.94 15.37
CA LYS A 19 -17.78 -2.28 15.68
C LYS A 19 -18.58 -2.95 16.81
N GLY A 20 -18.18 -4.14 17.23
CA GLY A 20 -18.88 -4.93 18.23
C GLY A 20 -18.13 -6.20 18.60
N THR A 21 -18.78 -7.10 19.36
CA THR A 21 -18.17 -8.33 19.89
C THR A 21 -18.66 -9.58 19.16
N THR A 22 -19.42 -9.44 18.06
CA THR A 22 -19.94 -10.58 17.32
C THR A 22 -18.94 -11.09 16.28
N GLY A 23 -19.09 -12.35 15.87
CA GLY A 23 -18.28 -12.91 14.77
C GLY A 23 -18.46 -12.14 13.45
N LYS A 24 -19.65 -11.58 13.21
CA LYS A 24 -19.91 -10.73 12.05
C LYS A 24 -19.05 -9.47 12.05
N ASP A 25 -18.95 -8.78 13.19
CA ASP A 25 -18.15 -7.56 13.33
C ASP A 25 -16.66 -7.83 13.01
N ALA A 26 -16.16 -8.97 13.46
CA ALA A 26 -14.79 -9.41 13.18
C ALA A 26 -14.58 -9.72 11.69
N ALA A 27 -15.50 -10.47 11.08
CA ALA A 27 -15.42 -10.83 9.66
C ALA A 27 -15.46 -9.60 8.74
N GLU A 28 -16.35 -8.64 9.02
CA GLU A 28 -16.41 -7.38 8.27
C GLU A 28 -15.11 -6.58 8.36
N LEU A 29 -14.52 -6.53 9.55
CA LEU A 29 -13.24 -5.85 9.76
C LEU A 29 -12.11 -6.51 8.96
N LEU A 30 -11.99 -7.83 9.03
CA LEU A 30 -10.95 -8.58 8.32
C LEU A 30 -11.05 -8.37 6.80
N ASN A 31 -12.25 -8.40 6.25
CA ASN A 31 -12.47 -8.14 4.82
C ASN A 31 -12.04 -6.71 4.44
N ALA A 32 -12.37 -5.70 5.24
CA ALA A 32 -11.92 -4.33 4.99
C ALA A 32 -10.38 -4.19 5.04
N TYR A 33 -9.73 -4.89 5.97
CA TYR A 33 -8.26 -4.89 6.07
C TYR A 33 -7.59 -5.55 4.87
N LEU A 34 -8.15 -6.64 4.32
CA LEU A 34 -7.62 -7.28 3.12
C LEU A 34 -7.59 -6.32 1.93
N GLU A 35 -8.67 -5.57 1.72
CA GLU A 35 -8.74 -4.57 0.65
C GLU A 35 -7.74 -3.44 0.86
N ILE A 36 -7.73 -2.85 2.06
CA ILE A 36 -6.82 -1.75 2.42
C ILE A 36 -5.36 -2.18 2.20
N TYR A 37 -5.00 -3.35 2.70
CA TYR A 37 -3.65 -3.88 2.55
C TYR A 37 -3.29 -4.09 1.08
N GLY A 38 -4.15 -4.74 0.29
CA GLY A 38 -3.86 -5.04 -1.11
C GLY A 38 -3.61 -3.78 -1.94
N GLN A 39 -4.45 -2.75 -1.79
CA GLN A 39 -4.28 -1.48 -2.47
C GLN A 39 -2.96 -0.79 -2.09
N CYS A 40 -2.62 -0.82 -0.79
CA CYS A 40 -1.39 -0.22 -0.27
C CYS A 40 -0.13 -0.95 -0.71
N ALA A 41 -0.11 -2.28 -0.59
CA ALA A 41 1.02 -3.11 -0.92
C ALA A 41 1.39 -2.97 -2.41
N ALA A 42 0.39 -2.95 -3.30
CA ALA A 42 0.62 -2.76 -4.73
C ALA A 42 1.37 -1.44 -5.02
N ARG A 43 0.92 -0.32 -4.44
CA ARG A 43 1.57 0.99 -4.63
C ARG A 43 2.95 1.05 -3.99
N HIS A 44 3.12 0.46 -2.81
CA HIS A 44 4.40 0.42 -2.13
C HIS A 44 5.44 -0.36 -2.94
N ASN A 45 5.10 -1.55 -3.41
CA ASN A 45 6.00 -2.37 -4.22
C ASN A 45 6.38 -1.64 -5.51
N GLN A 46 5.41 -1.02 -6.17
CA GLN A 46 5.66 -0.23 -7.37
C GLN A 46 6.59 0.99 -7.10
N LEU A 47 6.50 1.60 -5.92
CA LEU A 47 7.40 2.69 -5.53
C LEU A 47 8.83 2.18 -5.32
N ILE A 48 8.99 1.02 -4.67
CA ILE A 48 10.30 0.37 -4.49
C ILE A 48 10.93 0.05 -5.84
N ASP A 49 10.16 -0.49 -6.79
CA ASP A 49 10.65 -0.78 -8.15
C ASP A 49 11.17 0.49 -8.85
N GLU A 50 10.45 1.60 -8.73
CA GLU A 50 10.86 2.90 -9.31
C GLU A 50 12.13 3.45 -8.64
N ILE A 51 12.27 3.29 -7.32
CA ILE A 51 13.49 3.68 -6.58
C ILE A 51 14.68 2.87 -7.10
N ASN A 52 14.55 1.53 -7.10
CA ASN A 52 15.61 0.63 -7.57
C ASN A 52 16.00 0.91 -9.03
N ARG A 53 15.02 1.17 -9.90
CA ARG A 53 15.26 1.56 -11.29
C ARG A 53 16.08 2.84 -11.38
N ARG A 54 15.78 3.84 -10.56
CA ARG A 54 16.50 5.12 -10.57
C ARG A 54 17.90 4.99 -10.01
N GLU A 55 18.06 4.26 -8.91
CA GLU A 55 19.38 3.97 -8.35
C GLU A 55 20.27 3.25 -9.39
N SER A 56 19.71 2.27 -10.10
CA SER A 56 20.42 1.59 -11.19
C SER A 56 20.82 2.53 -12.34
N LEU A 57 19.97 3.50 -12.70
CA LEU A 57 20.30 4.48 -13.75
C LEU A 57 21.36 5.50 -13.30
N LEU A 58 21.38 5.85 -12.01
CA LEU A 58 22.29 6.86 -11.46
C LEU A 58 23.65 6.28 -11.09
N TYR A 59 23.68 5.07 -10.53
CA TYR A 59 24.87 4.47 -9.93
C TYR A 59 25.38 3.23 -10.70
N GLY A 60 24.66 2.79 -11.74
CA GLY A 60 24.92 1.53 -12.41
C GLY A 60 24.28 0.35 -11.68
N LYS A 61 24.15 -0.78 -12.39
CA LYS A 61 23.85 -2.07 -11.74
C LYS A 61 25.15 -2.61 -11.15
N ASN A 62 25.13 -3.01 -9.88
CA ASN A 62 26.10 -4.00 -9.40
C ASN A 62 25.93 -5.30 -10.18
#